data_AF-A0A1V9WY01-F1
#
_entry.id   AF-A0A1V9WY01-F1
#
_cell.length_a   1.000
_cell.length_b   1.000
_cell.length_c   1.000
_cell.angle_alpha   90.00
_cell.angle_beta   90.00
_cell.angle_gamma   90.00
#
_symmetry.space_group_name_H-M   'P 1'
#
loop_
_entity.id
_entity.type
_entity.pdbx_description
1 polymer ?
#
loop_
_entity_poly.entity_id
_entity_poly.type
_entity_poly.pdbx_seq_one_letter_code
_entity_poly.pdbx_strand_id
1 'polypeptide(L)'
;VLQQFWSNSSLGFDFHQNNIPLRKAQGHYITTLLSAKVEAILRRGKKPLFLVVSHVAPGGSVSDMAVKEEDRFRAYIRNIEHEGRSKFAAVIKSLDAYVGRLVDNLYSAEILNNLVILFMSATGGRSPFD
;
A
#
# COMPACT_ATOMS: atom_id res chain seq x y z
N VAL A 1 -8.45 0.87 -5.02
CA VAL A 1 -9.28 0.63 -6.23
C VAL A 1 -8.33 0.22 -7.34
N LEU A 2 -8.29 -1.07 -7.68
CA LEU A 2 -7.66 -1.54 -8.90
C LEU A 2 -8.77 -1.55 -9.96
N GLN A 3 -8.76 -0.58 -10.86
CA GLN A 3 -9.49 -0.72 -12.13
C GLN A 3 -8.44 -1.08 -13.17
N GLN A 4 -8.31 -2.37 -13.45
CA GLN A 4 -7.59 -2.85 -14.62
C GLN A 4 -8.50 -2.68 -15.84
N PHE A 5 -8.12 -1.82 -16.78
CA PHE A 5 -8.69 -1.83 -18.12
C PHE A 5 -8.00 -2.94 -18.92
N TRP A 6 -8.51 -4.16 -18.79
CA TRP A 6 -8.31 -5.24 -19.76
C TRP A 6 -9.69 -5.78 -20.09
N SER A 7 -10.01 -5.84 -21.39
CA SER A 7 -11.32 -6.23 -21.92
C SER A 7 -11.61 -7.72 -21.72
N ASN A 8 -11.81 -8.16 -20.48
CA ASN A 8 -12.34 -9.47 -20.16
C ASN A 8 -13.41 -9.37 -19.07
N SER A 9 -14.55 -9.97 -19.36
CA SER A 9 -15.85 -9.76 -18.76
C SER A 9 -16.05 -10.51 -17.44
N SER A 10 -15.44 -10.01 -16.37
CA SER A 10 -15.91 -10.25 -15.00
C SER A 10 -15.77 -8.97 -14.16
N LEU A 11 -16.75 -8.07 -14.28
CA LEU A 11 -16.87 -6.82 -13.51
C LEU A 11 -17.29 -7.08 -12.04
N GLY A 12 -16.68 -8.07 -11.38
CA GLY A 12 -16.93 -8.38 -9.98
C GLY A 12 -16.22 -7.40 -9.06
N PHE A 13 -16.89 -6.97 -8.00
CA PHE A 13 -16.24 -6.18 -6.95
C PHE A 13 -15.43 -7.13 -6.04
N ASP A 14 -14.11 -7.05 -6.12
CA ASP A 14 -13.21 -8.03 -5.46
C ASP A 14 -12.66 -7.55 -4.09
N PHE A 15 -12.96 -6.32 -3.68
CA PHE A 15 -12.42 -5.79 -2.44
C PHE A 15 -13.28 -6.17 -1.22
N HIS A 16 -12.88 -7.22 -0.51
CA HIS A 16 -13.68 -7.78 0.59
C HIS A 16 -13.10 -7.47 1.97
N GLN A 17 -13.99 -7.37 2.96
CA GLN A 17 -13.63 -7.51 4.38
C GLN A 17 -14.27 -8.79 4.89
N ASN A 18 -13.43 -9.79 5.20
CA ASN A 18 -13.88 -11.17 5.39
C ASN A 18 -14.67 -11.60 4.14
N ASN A 19 -15.90 -12.09 4.31
CA ASN A 19 -16.75 -12.52 3.20
C ASN A 19 -17.74 -11.43 2.74
N ILE A 20 -17.52 -10.16 3.11
CA ILE A 20 -18.44 -9.05 2.81
C ILE A 20 -17.79 -8.07 1.84
N PRO A 21 -18.44 -7.77 0.69
CA PRO A 21 -17.97 -6.75 -0.24
C PRO A 21 -17.87 -5.38 0.44
N LEU A 22 -16.67 -4.81 0.54
CA LEU A 22 -16.42 -3.52 1.19
C LEU A 22 -16.62 -2.35 0.22
N ARG A 23 -17.84 -2.17 -0.31
CA ARG A 23 -18.16 -1.11 -1.30
C ARG A 23 -17.84 0.31 -0.81
N LYS A 24 -17.96 0.56 0.50
CA LYS A 24 -17.64 1.87 1.12
C LYS A 24 -16.17 2.28 0.99
N ALA A 25 -15.27 1.33 0.68
CA ALA A 25 -13.86 1.62 0.44
C ALA A 25 -13.58 2.15 -0.97
N GLN A 26 -14.57 2.18 -1.86
CA GLN A 26 -14.42 2.78 -3.17
C GLN A 26 -13.99 4.25 -3.05
N GLY A 27 -13.10 4.70 -3.93
CA GLY A 27 -12.50 6.04 -3.89
C GLY A 27 -11.40 6.21 -2.83
N HIS A 28 -11.23 5.27 -1.89
CA HIS A 28 -10.18 5.35 -0.89
C HIS A 28 -8.90 4.66 -1.35
N TYR A 29 -7.77 5.25 -0.96
CA TYR A 29 -6.46 4.68 -1.24
C TYR A 29 -6.21 3.46 -0.34
N ILE A 30 -5.93 2.31 -0.93
CA ILE A 30 -5.87 1.02 -0.23
C ILE A 30 -4.85 1.02 0.92
N THR A 31 -3.72 1.69 0.71
CA THR A 31 -2.67 1.89 1.73
C THR A 31 -3.21 2.58 2.98
N THR A 32 -4.13 3.53 2.84
CA THR A 32 -4.75 4.19 4.01
C THR A 32 -5.67 3.25 4.76
N LEU A 33 -6.44 2.42 4.04
CA LEU A 33 -7.37 1.46 4.64
C LEU A 33 -6.62 0.35 5.40
N LEU A 34 -5.52 -0.16 4.83
CA LEU A 34 -4.67 -1.14 5.50
C LEU A 34 -4.08 -0.57 6.80
N SER A 35 -3.68 0.70 6.82
CA SER A 35 -3.08 1.36 7.99
C SER A 35 -4.06 1.37 9.15
N ALA A 36 -5.27 1.87 8.88
CA ALA A 36 -6.34 1.94 9.85
C ALA A 36 -6.75 0.53 10.36
N LYS A 37 -6.66 -0.49 9.50
CA LYS A 37 -6.96 -1.87 9.90
C LYS A 37 -5.91 -2.41 10.85
N VAL A 38 -4.62 -2.18 10.58
CA VAL A 38 -3.55 -2.61 11.49
C VAL A 38 -3.64 -1.87 12.82
N GLU A 39 -3.84 -0.56 12.82
CA GLU A 39 -4.10 0.22 14.04
C GLU A 39 -5.25 -0.37 14.88
N ALA A 40 -6.36 -0.73 14.23
CA ALA A 40 -7.49 -1.34 14.91
C ALA A 40 -7.18 -2.73 15.48
N ILE A 41 -6.28 -3.50 14.86
CA ILE A 41 -5.80 -4.79 15.40
C ILE A 41 -4.92 -4.56 16.62
N LEU A 42 -3.95 -3.63 16.53
CA LEU A 42 -3.02 -3.30 17.61
C LEU A 42 -3.75 -2.81 18.87
N ARG A 43 -4.85 -2.06 18.71
CA ARG A 43 -5.69 -1.62 19.84
C ARG A 43 -6.42 -2.74 20.58
N ARG A 44 -6.58 -3.94 19.99
CA ARG A 44 -7.39 -5.03 20.58
C ARG A 44 -6.64 -5.86 21.62
N GLY A 45 -5.34 -5.66 21.83
CA GLY A 45 -4.63 -6.20 22.98
C GLY A 45 -3.25 -6.82 22.68
N LYS A 46 -2.53 -7.15 23.75
CA LYS A 46 -1.10 -7.48 23.79
C LYS A 46 -0.80 -8.99 23.78
N LYS A 47 -1.53 -9.80 23.00
CA LYS A 47 -1.15 -11.21 22.77
C LYS A 47 -0.07 -11.27 21.67
N PRO A 48 0.80 -12.30 21.63
CA PRO A 48 1.70 -12.51 20.51
C PRO A 48 0.92 -12.45 19.20
N LEU A 49 1.35 -11.56 18.30
CA LEU A 49 0.66 -11.25 17.05
C LEU A 49 1.46 -11.82 15.89
N PHE A 50 0.79 -12.62 15.06
CA PHE A 50 1.26 -12.90 13.70
C PHE A 50 0.40 -12.11 12.72
N LEU A 51 1.03 -11.21 11.97
CA LEU A 51 0.36 -10.31 11.05
C LEU A 51 1.07 -10.31 9.70
N VAL A 52 0.31 -10.58 8.65
CA VAL A 52 0.75 -10.43 7.26
C VAL A 52 -0.03 -9.28 6.65
N VAL A 53 0.69 -8.28 6.14
CA VAL A 53 0.10 -7.14 5.44
C VAL A 53 0.57 -7.14 4.00
N SER A 54 -0.26 -7.67 3.11
CA SER A 54 0.02 -7.71 1.68
C SER A 54 -0.37 -6.38 1.03
N HIS A 55 0.62 -5.62 0.60
CA HIS A 55 0.42 -4.34 -0.06
C HIS A 55 0.33 -4.50 -1.59
N VAL A 56 -0.57 -3.76 -2.23
CA VAL A 56 -0.76 -3.83 -3.70
C VAL A 56 0.30 -3.05 -4.45
N ALA A 57 0.78 -1.93 -3.89
CA ALA A 57 1.85 -1.14 -4.49
C ALA A 57 3.23 -1.80 -4.32
N PRO A 58 4.15 -1.67 -5.31
CA PRO A 58 3.99 -0.98 -6.59
C PRO A 58 3.48 -1.91 -7.71
N GLY A 59 2.76 -2.99 -7.40
CA GLY A 59 2.32 -3.97 -8.39
C GLY A 59 1.44 -3.36 -9.50
N GLY A 60 1.46 -4.00 -10.67
CA GLY A 60 0.73 -3.57 -11.87
C GLY A 60 1.57 -2.74 -12.85
N SER A 61 0.93 -2.26 -13.90
CA SER A 61 1.56 -1.33 -14.86
C SER A 61 1.71 0.05 -14.25
N VAL A 62 2.74 0.80 -14.67
CA VAL A 62 2.91 2.21 -14.28
C VAL A 62 1.70 3.06 -14.68
N SER A 63 0.98 2.70 -15.75
CA SER A 63 -0.29 3.35 -16.14
C SER A 63 -1.34 3.27 -15.02
N ASP A 64 -1.40 2.12 -14.35
CA ASP A 64 -2.45 1.78 -13.38
C ASP A 64 -2.11 2.23 -11.96
N MET A 65 -0.88 2.70 -11.76
CA MET A 65 -0.41 3.18 -10.46
C MET A 65 -1.15 4.47 -10.07
N ALA A 66 -1.81 4.44 -8.92
CA ALA A 66 -2.33 5.63 -8.27
C ALA A 66 -1.32 6.15 -7.25
N VAL A 67 -0.98 7.44 -7.34
CA VAL A 67 -0.13 8.14 -6.38
C VAL A 67 -1.04 8.96 -5.48
N LYS A 68 -1.07 8.63 -4.19
CA LYS A 68 -1.70 9.48 -3.19
C LYS A 68 -0.77 10.66 -2.92
N GLU A 69 -1.30 11.88 -2.86
CA GLU A 69 -0.52 13.09 -2.56
C GLU A 69 0.63 13.31 -3.56
N GLU A 70 0.37 13.14 -4.87
CA GLU A 70 1.36 13.31 -5.93
C GLU A 70 2.12 14.65 -5.79
N ASP A 71 1.39 15.74 -5.52
CA ASP A 71 1.97 17.07 -5.30
C ASP A 71 2.97 17.13 -4.14
N ARG A 72 2.71 16.38 -3.06
CA ARG A 72 3.62 16.31 -1.90
C ARG A 72 4.92 15.61 -2.26
N PHE A 73 4.86 14.62 -3.15
CA PHE A 73 6.02 13.83 -3.55
C PHE A 73 6.77 14.40 -4.74
N ARG A 74 6.15 15.27 -5.55
CA ARG A 74 6.78 15.99 -6.68
C ARG A 74 8.11 16.65 -6.30
N ALA A 75 8.20 17.26 -5.11
CA ALA A 75 9.42 17.91 -4.65
C ALA A 75 10.60 16.93 -4.49
N TYR A 76 10.34 15.67 -4.13
CA TYR A 76 11.36 14.65 -3.88
C TYR A 76 11.82 13.93 -5.15
N ILE A 77 11.01 13.95 -6.20
CA ILE A 77 11.23 13.19 -7.45
C ILE A 77 11.51 14.10 -8.65
N ARG A 78 11.59 15.42 -8.45
CA ARG A 78 11.79 16.42 -9.50
C ARG A 78 13.01 16.20 -10.40
N ASN A 79 14.02 15.47 -9.92
CA ASN A 79 15.24 15.16 -10.66
C ASN A 79 15.13 13.87 -11.49
N ILE A 80 13.99 13.18 -11.46
CA ILE A 80 13.76 11.95 -12.23
C ILE A 80 13.04 12.34 -13.53
N GLU A 81 13.80 12.40 -14.62
CA GLU A 81 13.29 12.83 -15.94
C GLU A 81 12.33 11.82 -16.56
N HIS A 82 12.61 10.53 -16.41
CA HIS A 82 11.76 9.48 -16.98
C HIS A 82 10.42 9.42 -16.22
N GLU A 83 9.33 9.82 -16.88
CA GLU A 83 8.00 9.96 -16.29
C GLU A 83 7.55 8.68 -15.56
N GLY A 84 7.72 7.51 -16.20
CA GLY A 84 7.33 6.25 -15.57
C GLY A 84 8.15 5.91 -14.32
N ARG A 85 9.40 6.36 -14.26
CA ARG A 85 10.28 6.17 -13.09
C ARG A 85 9.93 7.15 -12.00
N SER A 86 9.57 8.37 -12.36
CA SER A 86 9.08 9.41 -11.44
C SER A 86 7.79 8.95 -10.76
N LYS A 87 6.81 8.45 -11.54
CA LYS A 87 5.56 7.90 -11.03
C LYS A 87 5.79 6.69 -10.11
N PHE A 88 6.65 5.75 -10.51
CA PHE A 88 7.06 4.63 -9.67
C PHE A 88 7.68 5.09 -8.34
N ALA A 89 8.61 6.05 -8.39
CA ALA A 89 9.23 6.60 -7.18
C ALA A 89 8.20 7.26 -6.25
N ALA A 90 7.20 7.95 -6.80
CA ALA A 90 6.12 8.55 -6.02
C ALA A 90 5.27 7.48 -5.31
N VAL A 91 4.97 6.36 -5.98
CA VAL A 91 4.27 5.21 -5.38
C VAL A 91 5.09 4.59 -4.25
N ILE A 92 6.39 4.37 -4.48
CA ILE A 92 7.29 3.85 -3.45
C ILE A 92 7.35 4.82 -2.25
N LYS A 93 7.38 6.14 -2.49
CA LYS A 93 7.39 7.12 -1.41
C LYS A 93 6.09 7.13 -0.60
N SER A 94 4.95 6.92 -1.25
CA SER A 94 3.66 6.72 -0.59
C SER A 94 3.66 5.46 0.28
N LEU A 95 4.24 4.36 -0.20
CA LEU A 95 4.43 3.12 0.58
C LEU A 95 5.37 3.33 1.77
N ASP A 96 6.49 4.01 1.58
CA ASP A 96 7.44 4.39 2.64
C ASP A 96 6.75 5.20 3.75
N ALA A 97 5.99 6.24 3.38
CA ALA A 97 5.23 7.05 4.34
C ALA A 97 4.17 6.22 5.10
N TYR A 98 3.64 5.18 4.47
CA TYR A 98 2.74 4.24 5.14
C TYR A 98 3.47 3.33 6.13
N VAL A 99 4.61 2.76 5.73
CA VAL A 99 5.43 1.93 6.62
C VAL A 99 5.87 2.74 7.84
N GLY A 100 6.27 4.01 7.65
CA GLY A 100 6.58 4.93 8.75
C GLY A 100 5.44 5.05 9.76
N ARG A 101 4.22 5.39 9.31
CA ARG A 101 3.03 5.45 10.19
C ARG A 101 2.75 4.13 10.89
N LEU A 102 2.91 3.01 10.20
CA LEU A 102 2.71 1.69 10.79
C LEU A 102 3.72 1.45 11.93
N VAL A 103 4.99 1.76 11.71
CA VAL A 103 6.04 1.65 12.73
C VAL A 103 5.77 2.59 13.90
N ASP A 104 5.33 3.83 13.66
CA ASP A 104 4.96 4.78 14.71
C ASP A 104 3.81 4.26 15.59
N ASN A 105 2.83 3.59 14.97
CA ASN A 105 1.72 2.96 15.68
C ASN A 105 2.19 1.75 16.52
N LEU A 106 3.11 0.94 16.00
CA LEU A 106 3.71 -0.19 16.72
C LEU A 106 4.56 0.31 17.91
N TYR A 107 5.27 1.43 17.73
CA TYR A 107 6.01 2.11 18.78
C TYR A 107 5.06 2.60 19.88
N SER A 108 3.99 3.30 19.49
CA SER A 108 2.98 3.83 20.41
C SER A 108 2.21 2.73 21.15
N ALA A 109 2.12 1.53 20.57
CA ALA A 109 1.55 0.35 21.21
C ALA A 109 2.52 -0.37 22.18
N GLU A 110 3.76 0.11 22.29
CA GLU A 110 4.83 -0.45 23.14
C GLU A 110 5.18 -1.91 22.82
N ILE A 111 5.08 -2.31 21.54
CA ILE A 111 5.37 -3.69 21.13
C ILE A 111 6.64 -3.85 20.28
N LEU A 112 7.27 -2.74 19.85
CA LEU A 112 8.46 -2.81 18.99
C LEU A 112 9.64 -3.54 19.62
N ASN A 113 9.77 -3.51 20.95
CA ASN A 113 10.85 -4.18 21.68
C ASN A 113 10.77 -5.72 21.65
N ASN A 114 9.63 -6.28 21.24
CA ASN A 114 9.40 -7.72 21.10
C ASN A 114 8.68 -8.03 19.79
N LEU A 115 9.17 -7.45 18.70
CA LEU A 115 8.62 -7.62 17.36
C LEU A 115 9.72 -7.87 16.33
N VAL A 116 9.52 -8.87 15.47
CA VAL A 116 10.33 -9.05 14.25
C VAL A 116 9.50 -8.55 13.08
N ILE A 117 10.04 -7.59 12.33
CA ILE A 117 9.43 -7.07 11.11
C ILE A 117 10.19 -7.62 9.90
N LEU A 118 9.47 -8.26 8.99
CA LEU A 118 9.99 -8.67 7.69
C LEU A 118 9.32 -7.81 6.61
N PHE A 119 10.13 -7.05 5.87
CA PHE A 119 9.68 -6.26 4.73
C PHE A 119 10.29 -6.83 3.45
N MET A 120 9.46 -7.31 2.54
CA MET A 120 9.90 -7.99 1.32
C MET A 120 8.92 -7.76 0.17
N SER A 121 9.42 -7.92 -1.05
CA SER A 121 8.59 -7.94 -2.25
C SER A 121 8.12 -9.37 -2.55
N ALA A 122 6.93 -9.50 -3.13
CA ALA A 122 6.41 -10.81 -3.58
C ALA A 122 7.13 -11.32 -4.85
N THR A 123 7.66 -10.41 -5.67
CA THR A 123 8.36 -10.73 -6.92
C THR A 123 9.51 -9.74 -7.18
N GLY A 124 10.31 -9.99 -8.22
CA GLY A 124 11.24 -9.00 -8.76
C GLY A 124 10.51 -7.78 -9.34
N GLY A 125 11.25 -6.67 -9.52
CA GLY A 125 10.72 -5.47 -10.17
C GLY A 125 10.56 -5.65 -11.68
N ARG A 126 9.47 -5.13 -12.26
CA ARG A 126 9.32 -5.03 -13.71
C ARG A 126 10.24 -3.93 -14.24
N SER A 127 10.86 -4.16 -15.40
CA SER A 127 11.71 -3.14 -16.01
C SER A 127 10.87 -1.93 -16.45
N PRO A 128 11.34 -0.70 -16.23
CA PRO A 128 10.64 0.51 -16.65
C PRO A 128 10.68 0.74 -18.16
N PHE A 129 11.35 -0.15 -18.92
CA PHE A 129 11.52 -0.09 -20.38
C PHE A 129 10.64 -1.11 -21.11
N ASP A 130 9.79 -1.86 -20.39
CA ASP A 130 8.93 -2.93 -20.93
C ASP A 130 7.50 -2.48 -21.17
#